data_AF-A0A2M7QUM4-F1
#
_entry.id   AF-A0A2M7QUM4-F1
#
_cell.length_a   1.000
_cell.length_b   1.000
_cell.length_c   1.000
_cell.angle_alpha   90.00
_cell.angle_beta   90.00
_cell.angle_gamma   90.00
#
_symmetry.space_group_name_H-M   'P 1'
#
loop_
_entity.id
_entity.type
_entity.pdbx_description
1 polymer ?
#
loop_
_entity_poly.entity_id
_entity_poly.type
_entity_poly.pdbx_seq_one_letter_code
_entity_poly.pdbx_strand_id
1 'polypeptide(L)'
;MLKKKTLYENIPEWGKVDDLVQISQDFLPKPEELVFRPKLRKVTLTLDEDSIIFFKQKADELNTSYQRMIRILLQEYSKRMRCYQ
;
A
#
# COMPACT_ATOMS: atom_id res chain seq x y z
N MET A 1 20.48 -4.42 -45.66
CA MET A 1 19.45 -5.06 -44.79
C MET A 1 18.98 -4.00 -43.80
N LEU A 2 17.79 -3.42 -44.01
CA LEU A 2 17.30 -2.33 -43.17
C LEU A 2 16.74 -2.86 -41.84
N LYS A 3 17.17 -2.23 -40.74
CA LYS A 3 16.66 -2.47 -39.39
C LYS A 3 15.21 -1.98 -39.29
N LYS A 4 14.28 -2.84 -38.90
CA LYS A 4 12.88 -2.47 -38.66
C LYS A 4 12.79 -1.55 -37.44
N LYS A 5 12.55 -0.26 -37.68
CA LYS A 5 12.07 0.71 -36.69
C LYS A 5 10.63 0.33 -36.38
N THR A 6 10.32 -0.06 -35.14
CA THR A 6 8.94 -0.15 -34.69
C THR A 6 8.38 1.27 -34.62
N LEU A 7 7.65 1.67 -35.66
CA LEU A 7 6.84 2.88 -35.64
C LEU A 7 5.52 2.53 -34.96
N TYR A 8 5.21 3.24 -33.87
CA TYR A 8 3.90 3.22 -33.26
C TYR A 8 2.91 3.87 -34.24
N GLU A 9 2.25 3.06 -35.08
CA GLU A 9 1.40 3.55 -36.16
C GLU A 9 0.03 4.03 -35.70
N ASN A 10 -0.36 3.84 -34.44
CA ASN A 10 -1.59 4.39 -33.89
C ASN A 10 -1.38 4.85 -32.46
N ILE A 11 -0.86 6.06 -32.30
CA ILE A 11 -1.00 6.81 -31.05
C ILE A 11 -2.43 7.37 -31.10
N PRO A 12 -3.35 6.92 -30.22
CA PRO A 12 -4.69 7.48 -30.22
C PRO A 12 -4.58 8.98 -29.96
N GLU A 13 -5.47 9.78 -30.54
CA GLU A 13 -5.59 11.21 -30.25
C GLU A 13 -6.11 11.41 -28.81
N TRP A 14 -5.35 10.97 -27.81
CA TRP A 14 -5.50 11.45 -26.45
C TRP A 14 -5.25 12.94 -26.53
N GLY A 15 -6.31 13.72 -26.31
CA GLY A 15 -6.42 15.13 -26.65
C GLY A 15 -5.14 15.92 -26.39
N LYS A 16 -4.81 16.80 -27.34
CA LYS A 16 -3.76 17.83 -27.31
C LYS A 16 -2.85 17.74 -26.09
N VAL A 17 -1.64 17.22 -26.32
CA VAL A 17 -0.56 17.21 -25.32
C VAL A 17 -0.33 18.57 -24.66
N ASP A 18 -0.68 19.68 -25.31
CA ASP A 18 -0.64 21.04 -24.74
C ASP A 18 -1.53 21.20 -23.49
N ASP A 19 -2.65 20.49 -23.40
CA ASP A 19 -3.52 20.50 -22.20
C ASP A 19 -2.90 19.69 -21.04
N LEU A 20 -1.96 18.79 -21.32
CA LEU A 20 -1.16 18.07 -20.32
C LEU A 20 0.06 18.89 -19.84
N VAL A 21 0.41 19.99 -20.51
CA VAL A 21 1.55 20.84 -20.13
C VAL A 21 1.23 21.73 -18.92
N GLN A 22 -0.04 21.80 -18.48
CA GLN A 22 -0.39 22.32 -17.15
C GLN A 22 -0.15 21.31 -16.01
N ILE A 23 0.47 20.16 -16.27
CA ILE A 23 1.01 19.32 -15.21
C ILE A 23 2.26 20.03 -14.69
N SER A 24 2.09 20.70 -13.55
CA SER A 24 3.13 21.38 -12.79
C SER A 24 4.46 20.62 -12.84
N GLN A 25 5.56 21.34 -13.10
CA GLN A 25 6.93 20.82 -13.23
C GLN A 25 7.46 19.96 -12.07
N ASP A 26 6.72 19.77 -10.97
CA ASP A 26 7.11 19.02 -9.78
C ASP A 26 5.92 18.21 -9.19
N PHE A 27 5.14 17.52 -10.01
CA PHE A 27 3.91 16.86 -9.53
C PHE A 27 4.16 15.63 -8.63
N LEU A 28 5.36 15.06 -8.61
CA LEU A 28 5.65 13.94 -7.73
C LEU A 28 6.60 14.38 -6.62
N PRO A 29 6.20 14.26 -5.33
CA PRO A 29 7.15 14.41 -4.24
C PRO A 29 8.25 13.37 -4.44
N LYS A 30 9.45 13.68 -3.96
CA LYS A 30 10.62 12.83 -4.22
C LYS A 30 10.32 11.38 -3.79
N PRO A 31 10.89 10.35 -4.43
CA PRO A 31 10.60 8.95 -4.09
C PRO A 31 10.67 8.66 -2.57
N GLU A 32 11.54 9.37 -1.85
CA GLU A 32 11.69 9.28 -0.40
C GLU A 32 10.49 9.83 0.39
N GLU A 33 9.82 10.85 -0.14
CA GLU A 33 8.61 11.49 0.40
C GLU A 33 7.34 10.71 0.07
N LEU A 34 7.35 9.94 -1.03
CA LEU A 34 6.27 8.99 -1.36
C LEU A 34 6.23 7.79 -0.40
N VAL A 35 7.32 7.51 0.32
CA VAL A 35 7.36 6.41 1.28
C VAL A 35 6.66 6.84 2.57
N PHE A 36 5.37 6.55 2.68
CA PHE A 36 4.65 6.67 3.94
C PHE A 36 5.25 5.71 4.97
N ARG A 37 6.03 6.25 5.92
CA ARG A 37 6.57 5.50 7.06
C ARG A 37 5.67 5.72 8.27
N PRO A 38 4.78 4.78 8.63
CA PRO A 38 3.98 4.91 9.84
C PRO A 38 4.92 4.98 11.06
N LYS A 39 4.58 5.85 12.02
CA LYS A 39 5.26 5.90 13.33
C LYS A 39 4.92 4.63 14.12
N LEU A 40 5.73 3.58 13.94
CA LEU A 40 5.59 2.30 14.64
C LEU A 40 6.35 2.35 15.96
N ARG A 41 5.71 1.94 17.06
CA ARG A 41 6.40 1.63 18.33
C ARG A 41 6.35 0.14 18.56
N LYS A 42 7.50 -0.44 18.92
CA LYS A 42 7.58 -1.84 19.35
C LYS A 42 7.10 -1.92 20.80
N VAL A 43 6.18 -2.85 21.04
CA VAL A 43 5.67 -3.18 22.38
C VAL A 43 5.74 -4.68 22.56
N THR A 44 5.97 -5.13 23.80
CA THR A 44 5.86 -6.54 24.20
C THR A 44 4.52 -6.72 24.91
N LEU A 45 3.71 -7.66 24.43
CA LEU A 45 2.41 -7.98 24.98
C LEU A 45 2.33 -9.50 25.16
N THR A 46 1.83 -9.95 26.31
CA THR A 46 1.51 -11.36 26.54
C THR A 46 0.11 -11.64 26.02
N LEU A 47 -0.03 -12.70 25.22
CA LEU A 47 -1.31 -13.20 24.73
C LEU A 47 -1.51 -14.63 25.25
N ASP A 48 -2.76 -15.06 25.35
CA ASP A 48 -3.13 -16.45 25.61
C ASP A 48 -2.76 -17.35 24.42
N GLU A 49 -2.57 -18.63 24.72
CA GLU A 49 -2.16 -19.63 23.74
C GLU A 49 -3.23 -19.84 22.66
N ASP A 50 -4.50 -19.89 23.05
CA ASP A 50 -5.64 -20.08 22.14
C ASP A 50 -5.70 -18.99 21.08
N SER A 51 -5.56 -17.73 21.49
CA SER A 51 -5.48 -16.60 20.56
C SER A 51 -4.31 -16.75 19.57
N ILE A 52 -3.13 -17.15 20.04
CA ILE A 52 -1.97 -17.35 19.16
C ILE A 52 -2.25 -18.46 18.13
N ILE A 53 -2.82 -19.58 18.56
CA ILE A 53 -3.19 -20.71 17.69
C ILE A 53 -4.19 -20.24 16.62
N PHE A 54 -5.24 -19.52 17.03
CA PHE A 54 -6.23 -18.98 16.11
C PHE A 54 -5.60 -18.11 15.01
N PHE A 55 -4.75 -17.15 15.38
CA PHE A 55 -4.11 -16.29 14.37
C PHE A 55 -3.12 -17.02 13.48
N LYS A 56 -2.42 -18.04 13.98
CA LYS A 56 -1.53 -18.86 13.14
C LYS A 56 -2.30 -19.62 12.07
N GLN A 57 -3.39 -20.30 12.45
CA GLN A 57 -4.23 -21.03 11.51
C GLN A 57 -4.80 -20.11 10.43
N LYS A 58 -5.33 -18.94 10.82
CA LYS A 58 -5.84 -17.97 9.85
C LYS A 58 -4.77 -17.33 8.98
N ALA A 59 -3.56 -17.16 9.51
CA ALA A 59 -2.45 -16.64 8.74
C ALA A 59 -2.01 -17.62 7.63
N ASP A 60 -2.00 -18.91 7.94
CA ASP A 60 -1.67 -19.97 6.98
C ASP A 60 -2.73 -20.05 5.86
N GLU A 61 -4.03 -20.02 6.22
CA GLU A 61 -5.13 -20.00 5.24
C GLU A 61 -5.04 -18.81 4.27
N LEU A 62 -4.62 -17.64 4.77
CA LEU A 62 -4.60 -16.38 4.02
C LEU A 62 -3.23 -16.03 3.44
N ASN A 63 -2.24 -16.92 3.55
CA ASN A 63 -0.86 -16.69 3.12
C ASN A 63 -0.28 -15.37 3.65
N THR A 64 -0.45 -15.10 4.95
CA THR A 64 0.02 -13.89 5.61
C THR A 64 0.74 -14.18 6.91
N SER A 65 1.23 -13.14 7.60
CA SER A 65 1.85 -13.28 8.93
C SER A 65 0.79 -13.07 10.02
N TYR A 66 0.74 -13.98 11.00
CA TYR A 66 -0.12 -13.85 12.18
C TYR A 66 0.15 -12.54 12.95
N GLN A 67 1.40 -12.06 12.97
CA GLN A 67 1.76 -10.79 13.61
C GLN A 67 1.12 -9.59 12.90
N ARG A 68 1.01 -9.67 11.56
CA ARG A 68 0.32 -8.65 10.76
C ARG A 68 -1.17 -8.65 11.07
N MET A 69 -1.78 -9.83 11.20
CA MET A 69 -3.20 -9.96 11.57
C MET A 69 -3.50 -9.34 12.94
N ILE A 70 -2.72 -9.69 13.96
CA ILE A 70 -2.85 -9.11 15.31
C ILE A 70 -2.73 -7.58 15.26
N ARG A 71 -1.75 -7.06 14.50
CA ARG A 71 -1.56 -5.62 14.35
C ARG A 71 -2.76 -4.92 13.72
N ILE A 72 -3.33 -5.50 12.66
CA ILE A 72 -4.51 -4.94 11.98
C ILE A 72 -5.72 -4.98 12.91
N LEU A 73 -5.92 -6.07 13.66
CA LEU A 73 -7.00 -6.18 14.63
C LEU A 73 -6.94 -5.05 15.67
N LEU A 74 -5.76 -4.81 16.27
CA LEU A 74 -5.58 -3.74 17.24
C LEU A 74 -5.79 -2.34 16.63
N GLN A 75 -5.36 -2.14 15.38
CA GLN A 75 -5.59 -0.89 14.64
C GLN A 75 -7.08 -0.63 14.44
N GLU A 76 -7.83 -1.61 13.92
CA GLU A 76 -9.27 -1.48 13.66
C GLU A 76 -10.08 -1.33 14.95
N TYR A 77 -9.75 -2.09 15.99
CA TYR A 77 -10.35 -1.94 17.32
C TYR A 77 -10.16 -0.51 17.86
N SER A 78 -8.92 -0.01 17.80
CA SER A 78 -8.60 1.36 18.28
C SER A 78 -9.33 2.43 17.45
N LYS A 79 -9.41 2.26 16.13
CA LYS A 79 -10.13 3.17 15.23
C LYS A 79 -11.63 3.21 15.59
N ARG A 80 -12.25 2.04 15.78
CA ARG A 80 -13.65 1.92 16.18
C ARG A 80 -13.93 2.59 17.52
N MET A 81 -13.03 2.43 18.50
CA MET A 81 -13.19 3.05 19.82
C MET A 81 -13.04 4.57 19.79
N ARG A 82 -12.15 5.13 18.96
CA ARG A 82 -12.01 6.58 18.81
C ARG A 82 -13.21 7.25 18.14
N CYS A 83 -13.91 6.54 17.26
CA CYS A 83 -15.11 7.06 16.60
C CYS A 83 -16.37 7.04 17.49
N TYR A 84 -16.30 6.45 18.69
CA TYR A 84 -17.39 6.47 19.68
C TYR A 84 -17.31 7.66 20.65
N GLN A 85 -16.22 8.43 20.61
CA GLN A 85 -16.01 9.67 21.38
C GLN A 85 -16.19 10.88 20.48
#